data_AF-A0A496T3I0-F1
#
_entry.id   AF-A0A496T3I0-F1
#
_cell.length_a   1.000
_cell.length_b   1.000
_cell.length_c   1.000
_cell.angle_alpha   90.00
_cell.angle_beta   90.00
_cell.angle_gamma   90.00
#
_symmetry.space_group_name_H-M   'P 1'
#
loop_
_entity.id
_entity.type
_entity.pdbx_description
1 polymer ?
#
loop_
_entity_poly.entity_id
_entity_poly.type
_entity_poly.pdbx_seq_one_letter_code
_entity_poly.pdbx_strand_id
1 'polypeptide(L)'
;MAQIRKAKITGKAQKIANASRLLQQAEKTFQSGQIQQAKECLYTVLQYKPQHWRALNDLGVILFQENNFVEAEKYFRQSLKSKPQNLDALLNLIQLYWAQKQYIPALMCSLKTFRRFHKHAEAKSILLEVCTGIVQQFCFSDASTLEQQFFHLRSYPKLVSEIEEIFEHKEQWNQHFTPQQCLFLEATFALMIKNLEWFVLNLSRLTTLSQANLETIVLFAWGLLFSNYVFDAVFLIQQLSKADSQNKVISHLQEEYRQRKSNLQVQQLYRRILIIMDQGIGNMVMLTPTIRALKRSLPDSEITVLGRQPALQILAGWDAVKAVVTEPPAEHFDLGFFTIWSQDFAQKYGEQIKGQCRTVYQMQIGNPDVHESDHYFEIARILGFEDEKPEPFCATQKADVSLPANKKIVALADTTLNNNGWERKRWPYYSQLAHELIKQGYAVVLIGGEEEAARFRPEQWPSETINCLGRFDLPQTADILRKCDLFIGNDSGPAHMAAALGVETYVIFGPTRVKKNKPLGKKVTVINKNLPCSPCQYTERWNVCQNWRCMSEITVNEVIGTLSHDTNKPPLPLSIYAPSDGRKAAVGTPPTLADYYP
;
A
#
# COMPACT_ATOMS: atom_id res chain seq x y z
N MET A 1 65.24 -29.57 -32.00
CA MET A 1 63.96 -29.40 -31.27
C MET A 1 64.13 -29.01 -29.79
N ALA A 2 64.92 -29.74 -28.99
CA ALA A 2 65.12 -29.44 -27.57
C ALA A 2 65.83 -28.08 -27.30
N GLN A 3 66.85 -27.72 -28.08
CA GLN A 3 67.53 -26.42 -27.97
C GLN A 3 66.64 -25.23 -28.37
N ILE A 4 65.75 -25.38 -29.36
CA ILE A 4 64.78 -24.35 -29.77
C ILE A 4 63.70 -24.16 -28.69
N ARG A 5 63.24 -25.25 -28.04
CA ARG A 5 62.37 -25.16 -26.86
C ARG A 5 63.08 -24.46 -25.69
N LYS A 6 64.36 -24.80 -25.41
CA LYS A 6 65.16 -24.19 -24.35
C LYS A 6 65.40 -22.69 -24.58
N ALA A 7 65.69 -22.27 -25.82
CA ALA A 7 65.84 -20.88 -26.24
C ALA A 7 64.53 -20.05 -26.20
N LYS A 8 63.39 -20.66 -26.56
CA LYS A 8 62.06 -20.03 -26.40
C LYS A 8 61.67 -19.87 -24.93
N ILE A 9 62.06 -20.83 -24.07
CA ILE A 9 61.81 -20.77 -22.62
C ILE A 9 62.69 -19.69 -21.96
N THR A 10 63.98 -19.60 -22.30
CA THR A 10 64.87 -18.55 -21.78
C THR A 10 64.48 -17.15 -22.26
N GLY A 11 64.11 -16.98 -23.54
CA GLY A 11 63.62 -15.70 -24.06
C GLY A 11 62.28 -15.25 -23.43
N LYS A 12 61.40 -16.19 -23.06
CA LYS A 12 60.15 -15.89 -22.33
C LYS A 12 60.42 -15.55 -20.86
N ALA A 13 61.33 -16.26 -20.19
CA ALA A 13 61.72 -16.01 -18.80
C ALA A 13 62.40 -14.64 -18.64
N GLN A 14 63.28 -14.26 -19.56
CA GLN A 14 63.97 -12.96 -19.53
C GLN A 14 63.02 -11.79 -19.79
N LYS A 15 62.04 -11.96 -20.68
CA LYS A 15 60.95 -10.98 -20.88
C LYS A 15 60.04 -10.83 -19.65
N ILE A 16 59.80 -11.91 -18.90
CA ILE A 16 59.02 -11.87 -17.65
C ILE A 16 59.80 -11.15 -16.55
N ALA A 17 61.09 -11.47 -16.37
CA ALA A 17 61.96 -10.81 -15.39
C ALA A 17 62.09 -9.30 -15.66
N ASN A 18 62.20 -8.90 -16.94
CA ASN A 18 62.24 -7.50 -17.33
C ASN A 18 60.91 -6.78 -17.05
N ALA A 19 59.76 -7.41 -17.32
CA ALA A 19 58.45 -6.82 -17.01
C ALA A 19 58.25 -6.63 -15.50
N SER A 20 58.62 -7.61 -14.67
CA SER A 20 58.52 -7.49 -13.20
C SER A 20 59.43 -6.38 -12.65
N ARG A 21 60.64 -6.25 -13.19
CA ARG A 21 61.58 -5.17 -12.80
C ARG A 21 61.04 -3.80 -13.19
N LEU A 22 60.50 -3.65 -14.39
CA LEU A 22 59.90 -2.39 -14.86
C LEU A 22 58.65 -2.01 -14.04
N LEU A 23 57.85 -2.99 -13.61
CA LEU A 23 56.71 -2.73 -12.71
C LEU A 23 57.15 -2.26 -11.33
N GLN A 24 58.18 -2.87 -10.75
CA GLN A 24 58.76 -2.40 -9.48
C GLN A 24 59.38 -1.01 -9.60
N GLN A 25 60.04 -0.73 -10.72
CA GLN A 25 60.59 0.58 -11.01
C GLN A 25 59.48 1.63 -11.15
N ALA A 26 58.41 1.31 -11.89
CA ALA A 26 57.24 2.17 -12.04
C ALA A 26 56.58 2.49 -10.69
N GLU A 27 56.45 1.49 -9.81
CA GLU A 27 55.90 1.68 -8.45
C GLU A 27 56.79 2.62 -7.63
N LYS A 28 58.11 2.44 -7.66
CA LYS A 28 59.06 3.27 -6.91
C LYS A 28 59.12 4.72 -7.44
N THR A 29 59.13 4.91 -8.76
CA THR A 29 59.13 6.24 -9.37
C THR A 29 57.81 6.96 -9.14
N PHE A 30 56.68 6.22 -9.17
CA PHE A 30 55.37 6.75 -8.81
C PHE A 30 55.31 7.22 -7.35
N GLN A 31 55.78 6.40 -6.40
CA GLN A 31 55.82 6.76 -4.97
C GLN A 31 56.74 7.97 -4.67
N SER A 32 57.75 8.21 -5.50
CA SER A 32 58.66 9.36 -5.38
C SER A 32 58.18 10.60 -6.17
N GLY A 33 56.95 10.60 -6.69
CA GLY A 33 56.35 11.73 -7.41
C GLY A 33 56.83 11.88 -8.86
N GLN A 34 57.63 10.94 -9.38
CA GLN A 34 58.17 10.97 -10.74
C GLN A 34 57.19 10.33 -11.74
N ILE A 35 56.03 10.96 -11.90
CA ILE A 35 54.87 10.42 -12.64
C ILE A 35 55.21 10.06 -14.09
N GLN A 36 55.97 10.90 -14.78
CA GLN A 36 56.33 10.66 -16.19
C GLN A 36 57.22 9.42 -16.36
N GLN A 37 58.20 9.24 -15.46
CA GLN A 37 59.07 8.06 -15.49
C GLN A 37 58.31 6.78 -15.14
N ALA A 38 57.32 6.85 -14.25
CA ALA A 38 56.43 5.74 -13.95
C ALA A 38 55.62 5.34 -15.18
N LYS A 39 55.02 6.30 -15.90
CA LYS A 39 54.30 6.05 -17.16
C LYS A 39 55.18 5.41 -18.22
N GLU A 40 56.40 5.91 -18.42
CA GLU A 40 57.35 5.35 -19.39
C GLU A 40 57.64 3.87 -19.10
N CYS A 41 57.91 3.54 -17.83
CA CYS A 41 58.12 2.15 -17.41
C CYS A 41 56.89 1.27 -17.73
N LEU A 42 55.68 1.77 -17.47
CA LEU A 42 54.42 1.06 -17.75
C LEU A 42 54.16 0.91 -19.26
N TYR A 43 54.39 1.95 -20.06
CA TYR A 43 54.27 1.88 -21.53
C TYR A 43 55.27 0.89 -22.11
N THR A 44 56.50 0.85 -21.60
CA THR A 44 57.49 -0.16 -22.00
C THR A 44 56.98 -1.57 -21.69
N VAL A 45 56.35 -1.82 -20.53
CA VAL A 45 55.72 -3.11 -20.24
C VAL A 45 54.60 -3.45 -21.23
N LEU A 46 53.76 -2.47 -21.59
CA LEU A 46 52.65 -2.65 -22.53
C LEU A 46 53.11 -2.84 -23.98
N GLN A 47 54.25 -2.27 -24.40
CA GLN A 47 54.85 -2.54 -25.71
C GLN A 47 55.20 -4.02 -25.88
N TYR A 48 55.70 -4.67 -24.82
CA TYR A 48 56.04 -6.09 -24.85
C TYR A 48 54.85 -7.00 -24.57
N LYS A 49 53.91 -6.56 -23.73
CA LYS A 49 52.68 -7.29 -23.36
C LYS A 49 51.49 -6.33 -23.33
N PRO A 50 50.82 -6.10 -24.48
CA PRO A 50 49.74 -5.12 -24.58
C PRO A 50 48.56 -5.33 -23.63
N GLN A 51 48.32 -6.58 -23.21
CA GLN A 51 47.26 -6.94 -22.28
C GLN A 51 47.79 -7.24 -20.87
N HIS A 52 48.90 -6.64 -20.43
CA HIS A 52 49.40 -6.88 -19.07
C HIS A 52 48.49 -6.22 -18.02
N TRP A 53 47.66 -7.02 -17.33
CA TRP A 53 46.63 -6.53 -16.41
C TRP A 53 47.15 -5.52 -15.37
N ARG A 54 48.31 -5.78 -14.73
CA ARG A 54 48.89 -4.90 -13.71
C ARG A 54 49.32 -3.55 -14.29
N ALA A 55 50.08 -3.56 -15.40
CA ALA A 55 50.50 -2.32 -16.05
C ALA A 55 49.32 -1.47 -16.54
N LEU A 56 48.26 -2.11 -17.06
CA LEU A 56 47.02 -1.43 -17.43
C LEU A 56 46.32 -0.83 -16.20
N ASN A 57 46.26 -1.55 -15.08
CA ASN A 57 45.68 -1.02 -13.84
C ASN A 57 46.46 0.17 -13.30
N ASP A 58 47.78 0.04 -13.18
CA ASP A 58 48.65 1.07 -12.59
C ASP A 58 48.67 2.34 -13.47
N LEU A 59 48.59 2.20 -14.80
CA LEU A 59 48.44 3.32 -15.71
C LEU A 59 47.07 4.01 -15.55
N GLY A 60 46.01 3.24 -15.33
CA GLY A 60 44.68 3.76 -15.00
C GLY A 60 44.68 4.57 -13.70
N VAL A 61 45.39 4.10 -12.66
CA VAL A 61 45.54 4.83 -11.38
C VAL A 61 46.24 6.17 -11.58
N ILE A 62 47.34 6.19 -12.34
CA ILE A 62 48.06 7.44 -12.65
C ILE A 62 47.14 8.43 -13.38
N LEU A 63 46.43 7.97 -14.40
CA LEU A 63 45.51 8.81 -15.18
C LEU A 63 44.33 9.31 -14.35
N PHE A 64 43.85 8.51 -13.40
CA PHE A 64 42.82 8.92 -12.45
C PHE A 64 43.31 10.07 -11.56
N GLN A 65 44.56 10.00 -11.04
CA GLN A 65 45.16 11.08 -10.25
C GLN A 65 45.37 12.38 -11.05
N GLU A 66 45.56 12.26 -12.37
CA GLU A 66 45.64 13.41 -13.27
C GLU A 66 44.27 13.96 -13.70
N ASN A 67 43.17 13.46 -13.11
CA ASN A 67 41.78 13.77 -13.47
C ASN A 67 41.41 13.41 -14.93
N ASN A 68 42.16 12.53 -15.59
CA ASN A 68 41.83 12.03 -16.92
C ASN A 68 40.95 10.77 -16.82
N PHE A 69 39.69 10.98 -16.41
CA PHE A 69 38.76 9.89 -16.12
C PHE A 69 38.43 9.01 -17.33
N VAL A 70 38.35 9.59 -18.53
CA VAL A 70 38.00 8.86 -19.77
C VAL A 70 39.07 7.81 -20.10
N GLU A 71 40.35 8.19 -20.11
CA GLU A 71 41.42 7.23 -20.37
C GLU A 71 41.64 6.29 -19.19
N ALA A 72 41.50 6.76 -17.94
CA ALA A 72 41.59 5.89 -16.76
C ALA A 72 40.58 4.74 -16.81
N GLU A 73 39.31 5.03 -17.14
CA GLU A 73 38.25 4.01 -17.27
C GLU A 73 38.61 2.97 -18.34
N LYS A 74 39.10 3.42 -19.50
CA LYS A 74 39.52 2.56 -20.60
C LYS A 74 40.62 1.59 -20.16
N TYR A 75 41.62 2.06 -19.41
CA TYR A 75 42.70 1.20 -18.92
C TYR A 75 42.24 0.23 -17.83
N PHE A 76 41.37 0.63 -16.90
CA PHE A 76 40.76 -0.30 -15.94
C PHE A 76 39.94 -1.39 -16.63
N ARG A 77 39.11 -1.03 -17.62
CA ARG A 77 38.34 -2.00 -18.41
C ARG A 77 39.23 -2.95 -19.20
N GLN A 78 40.33 -2.48 -19.78
CA GLN A 78 41.31 -3.35 -20.46
C GLN A 78 42.01 -4.30 -19.48
N SER A 79 42.34 -3.83 -18.27
CA SER A 79 42.88 -4.68 -17.22
C SER A 79 41.92 -5.82 -16.87
N LEU A 80 40.62 -5.52 -16.74
CA LEU A 80 39.57 -6.50 -16.47
C LEU A 80 39.30 -7.45 -17.63
N LYS A 81 39.46 -7.01 -18.89
CA LYS A 81 39.42 -7.90 -20.06
C LYS A 81 40.55 -8.93 -20.03
N SER A 82 41.74 -8.52 -19.59
CA SER A 82 42.90 -9.40 -19.46
C SER A 82 42.82 -10.34 -18.25
N LYS A 83 42.41 -9.80 -17.09
CA LYS A 83 42.23 -10.54 -15.85
C LYS A 83 40.89 -10.15 -15.21
N PRO A 84 39.79 -10.88 -15.52
CA PRO A 84 38.45 -10.59 -14.99
C PRO A 84 38.36 -10.64 -13.46
N GLN A 85 39.31 -11.32 -12.81
CA GLN A 85 39.43 -11.44 -11.35
C GLN A 85 40.38 -10.40 -10.73
N ASN A 86 40.70 -9.30 -11.42
CA ASN A 86 41.52 -8.25 -10.85
C ASN A 86 40.69 -7.36 -9.90
N LEU A 87 40.79 -7.62 -8.59
CA LEU A 87 40.06 -6.86 -7.56
C LEU A 87 40.45 -5.38 -7.57
N ASP A 88 41.74 -5.05 -7.70
CA ASP A 88 42.23 -3.67 -7.70
C ASP A 88 41.60 -2.84 -8.83
N ALA A 89 41.50 -3.42 -10.04
CA ALA A 89 40.87 -2.74 -11.16
C ALA A 89 39.36 -2.55 -10.99
N LEU A 90 38.68 -3.44 -10.26
CA LEU A 90 37.26 -3.25 -9.91
C LEU A 90 37.09 -2.14 -8.88
N LEU A 91 37.91 -2.13 -7.82
CA LEU A 91 37.88 -1.09 -6.79
C LEU A 91 38.18 0.30 -7.37
N ASN A 92 39.22 0.39 -8.21
CA ASN A 92 39.58 1.63 -8.90
C ASN A 92 38.46 2.12 -9.83
N LEU A 93 37.77 1.20 -10.52
CA LEU A 93 36.64 1.54 -11.39
C LEU A 93 35.45 2.07 -10.58
N ILE A 94 35.18 1.51 -9.40
CA ILE A 94 34.12 2.02 -8.49
C ILE A 94 34.44 3.44 -8.04
N GLN A 95 35.68 3.68 -7.58
CA GLN A 95 36.13 5.02 -7.16
C GLN A 95 36.09 6.03 -8.31
N LEU A 96 36.41 5.58 -9.54
CA LEU A 96 36.34 6.41 -10.73
C LEU A 96 34.90 6.86 -11.05
N TYR A 97 33.93 5.95 -10.97
CA TYR A 97 32.52 6.32 -11.14
C TYR A 97 32.03 7.24 -10.02
N TRP A 98 32.47 6.97 -8.79
CA TRP A 98 32.15 7.81 -7.64
C TRP A 98 32.62 9.25 -7.84
N ALA A 99 33.88 9.44 -8.23
CA ALA A 99 34.46 10.76 -8.48
C ALA A 99 33.73 11.54 -9.57
N GLN A 100 33.19 10.84 -10.58
CA GLN A 100 32.39 11.42 -11.66
C GLN A 100 30.91 11.63 -11.30
N LYS A 101 30.51 11.38 -10.05
CA LYS A 101 29.10 11.42 -9.60
C LYS A 101 28.19 10.48 -10.41
N GLN A 102 28.77 9.40 -10.94
CA GLN A 102 28.06 8.33 -11.63
C GLN A 102 27.70 7.23 -10.63
N TYR A 103 26.68 7.48 -9.82
CA TYR A 103 26.35 6.64 -8.67
C TYR A 103 25.80 5.27 -9.07
N ILE A 104 25.00 5.18 -10.13
CA ILE A 104 24.47 3.90 -10.64
C ILE A 104 25.59 2.98 -11.15
N PRO A 105 26.51 3.44 -12.02
CA PRO A 105 27.67 2.64 -12.41
C PRO A 105 28.55 2.20 -11.22
N ALA A 106 28.75 3.09 -10.23
CA ALA A 106 29.50 2.76 -9.01
C ALA A 106 28.84 1.62 -8.22
N LEU A 107 27.52 1.71 -7.99
CA LEU A 107 26.73 0.70 -7.29
C LEU A 107 26.71 -0.64 -8.04
N MET A 108 26.44 -0.62 -9.34
CA MET A 108 26.47 -1.83 -10.16
C MET A 108 27.84 -2.54 -10.11
N CYS A 109 28.92 -1.76 -10.11
CA CYS A 109 30.26 -2.30 -10.04
C CYS A 109 30.58 -2.84 -8.64
N SER A 110 30.13 -2.18 -7.56
CA SER A 110 30.33 -2.65 -6.18
C SER A 110 29.56 -3.94 -5.90
N LEU A 111 28.31 -4.06 -6.35
CA LEU A 111 27.50 -5.30 -6.21
C LEU A 111 28.17 -6.50 -6.91
N LYS A 112 28.63 -6.30 -8.15
CA LYS A 112 29.35 -7.34 -8.90
C LYS A 112 30.67 -7.73 -8.26
N THR A 113 31.38 -6.76 -7.69
CA THR A 113 32.65 -6.98 -7.00
C THR A 113 32.42 -7.79 -5.73
N PHE A 114 31.42 -7.42 -4.93
CA PHE A 114 31.02 -8.16 -3.74
C PHE A 114 30.62 -9.59 -4.07
N ARG A 115 29.76 -9.82 -5.08
CA ARG A 115 29.34 -11.17 -5.50
C ARG A 115 30.54 -12.08 -5.80
N ARG A 116 31.55 -11.56 -6.50
CA ARG A 116 32.76 -12.32 -6.90
C ARG A 116 33.77 -12.48 -5.77
N PHE A 117 33.86 -11.51 -4.87
CA PHE A 117 34.92 -11.41 -3.87
C PHE A 117 34.38 -11.26 -2.44
N HIS A 118 33.22 -11.86 -2.13
CA HIS A 118 32.52 -11.71 -0.85
C HIS A 118 33.37 -12.09 0.39
N LYS A 119 34.45 -12.86 0.22
CA LYS A 119 35.41 -13.19 1.30
C LYS A 119 36.47 -12.10 1.55
N HIS A 120 36.70 -11.19 0.60
CA HIS A 120 37.67 -10.10 0.72
C HIS A 120 37.09 -8.93 1.51
N ALA A 121 37.86 -8.37 2.44
CA ALA A 121 37.41 -7.27 3.29
C ALA A 121 37.16 -5.99 2.48
N GLU A 122 37.99 -5.74 1.46
CA GLU A 122 37.93 -4.58 0.59
C GLU A 122 36.63 -4.54 -0.24
N ALA A 123 36.20 -5.71 -0.74
CA ALA A 123 34.96 -5.84 -1.50
C ALA A 123 33.71 -5.59 -0.64
N LYS A 124 33.77 -5.92 0.66
CA LYS A 124 32.70 -5.61 1.62
C LYS A 124 32.69 -4.12 1.96
N SER A 125 33.86 -3.57 2.27
CA SER A 125 34.02 -2.17 2.66
C SER A 125 33.54 -1.23 1.57
N ILE A 126 33.92 -1.49 0.31
CA ILE A 126 33.52 -0.63 -0.81
C ILE A 126 32.01 -0.67 -1.08
N LEU A 127 31.35 -1.82 -0.90
CA LEU A 127 29.91 -1.91 -1.05
C LEU A 127 29.20 -1.06 0.01
N LEU A 128 29.65 -1.19 1.27
CA LEU A 128 29.10 -0.39 2.36
C LEU A 128 29.36 1.10 2.15
N GLU A 129 30.56 1.49 1.76
CA GLU A 129 30.96 2.88 1.48
C GLU A 129 30.12 3.49 0.35
N VAL A 130 29.94 2.77 -0.76
CA VAL A 130 29.10 3.23 -1.87
C VAL A 130 27.64 3.37 -1.45
N CYS A 131 27.09 2.40 -0.72
CA CYS A 131 25.72 2.48 -0.20
C CYS A 131 25.57 3.67 0.76
N THR A 132 26.42 3.78 1.77
CA THR A 132 26.41 4.91 2.72
C THR A 132 26.57 6.25 2.02
N GLY A 133 27.49 6.35 1.07
CA GLY A 133 27.70 7.56 0.30
C GLY A 133 26.46 7.93 -0.52
N ILE A 134 25.79 6.98 -1.20
CA ILE A 134 24.59 7.28 -1.99
C ILE A 134 23.52 7.86 -1.08
N VAL A 135 23.29 7.19 0.05
CA VAL A 135 22.31 7.60 1.05
C VAL A 135 22.63 9.01 1.57
N GLN A 136 23.90 9.30 1.90
CA GLN A 136 24.33 10.64 2.34
C GLN A 136 24.17 11.72 1.26
N GLN A 137 24.50 11.44 0.01
CA GLN A 137 24.34 12.42 -1.08
C GLN A 137 22.85 12.75 -1.30
N PHE A 138 21.95 11.79 -1.13
CA PHE A 138 20.50 12.05 -1.12
C PHE A 138 20.05 12.95 0.04
N CYS A 139 20.69 12.85 1.21
CA CYS A 139 20.29 13.61 2.41
C CYS A 139 20.77 15.07 2.41
N PHE A 140 21.97 15.33 1.87
CA PHE A 140 22.70 16.57 2.14
C PHE A 140 23.10 17.40 0.90
N SER A 141 22.70 17.01 -0.31
CA SER A 141 23.03 17.73 -1.56
C SER A 141 21.80 18.09 -2.39
N ASP A 142 21.98 18.83 -3.49
CA ASP A 142 20.93 19.19 -4.45
C ASP A 142 20.27 17.92 -5.01
N ALA A 143 19.14 17.54 -4.39
CA ALA A 143 18.43 16.29 -4.59
C ALA A 143 18.12 16.02 -6.08
N SER A 144 18.05 17.06 -6.90
CA SER A 144 17.74 17.01 -8.33
C SER A 144 18.63 16.04 -9.13
N THR A 145 19.94 15.92 -8.84
CA THR A 145 20.86 15.11 -9.65
C THR A 145 20.74 13.61 -9.35
N LEU A 146 20.67 13.24 -8.07
CA LEU A 146 20.46 11.85 -7.65
C LEU A 146 19.03 11.40 -7.89
N GLU A 147 18.07 12.30 -7.67
CA GLU A 147 16.69 12.07 -8.05
C GLU A 147 16.60 11.79 -9.56
N GLN A 148 17.19 12.59 -10.45
CA GLN A 148 17.18 12.29 -11.90
C GLN A 148 17.80 10.93 -12.24
N GLN A 149 18.91 10.55 -11.60
CA GLN A 149 19.54 9.24 -11.85
C GLN A 149 18.69 8.08 -11.35
N PHE A 150 18.08 8.18 -10.16
CA PHE A 150 17.33 7.11 -9.51
C PHE A 150 15.81 7.15 -9.80
N PHE A 151 15.25 8.24 -10.34
CA PHE A 151 13.85 8.39 -10.75
C PHE A 151 13.47 7.32 -11.78
N HIS A 152 14.42 6.98 -12.65
CA HIS A 152 14.30 5.95 -13.68
C HIS A 152 14.89 4.60 -13.26
N LEU A 153 14.99 4.26 -11.97
CA LEU A 153 15.59 2.98 -11.55
C LEU A 153 14.91 1.75 -12.19
N ARG A 154 13.59 1.80 -12.36
CA ARG A 154 12.81 0.78 -13.09
C ARG A 154 13.13 0.72 -14.59
N SER A 155 13.73 1.77 -15.15
CA SER A 155 14.27 1.80 -16.52
C SER A 155 15.67 1.17 -16.61
N TYR A 156 16.28 0.75 -15.50
CA TYR A 156 17.51 -0.04 -15.42
C TYR A 156 17.22 -1.47 -14.93
N PRO A 157 16.54 -2.32 -15.72
CA PRO A 157 16.08 -3.65 -15.29
C PRO A 157 17.23 -4.56 -14.81
N LYS A 158 18.46 -4.34 -15.28
CA LYS A 158 19.64 -5.05 -14.82
C LYS A 158 20.07 -4.68 -13.39
N LEU A 159 19.93 -3.42 -12.98
CA LEU A 159 20.25 -3.00 -11.61
C LEU A 159 19.19 -3.52 -10.64
N VAL A 160 17.91 -3.39 -11.03
CA VAL A 160 16.78 -3.90 -10.23
C VAL A 160 16.92 -5.41 -10.02
N SER A 161 17.14 -6.17 -11.11
CA SER A 161 17.35 -7.62 -11.02
C SER A 161 18.56 -8.01 -10.16
N GLU A 162 19.68 -7.28 -10.23
CA GLU A 162 20.83 -7.56 -9.37
C GLU A 162 20.54 -7.27 -7.90
N ILE A 163 19.80 -6.20 -7.59
CA ILE A 163 19.36 -5.88 -6.22
C ILE A 163 18.37 -6.93 -5.71
N GLU A 164 17.39 -7.34 -6.53
CA GLU A 164 16.37 -8.34 -6.19
C GLU A 164 16.99 -9.73 -5.97
N GLU A 165 17.87 -10.18 -6.86
CA GLU A 165 18.60 -11.45 -6.72
C GLU A 165 19.47 -11.44 -5.44
N ILE A 166 20.03 -10.27 -5.10
CA ILE A 166 20.77 -10.08 -3.85
C ILE A 166 19.84 -10.20 -2.62
N PHE A 167 18.63 -9.64 -2.68
CA PHE A 167 17.61 -9.78 -1.63
C PHE A 167 17.19 -11.24 -1.42
N GLU A 168 17.00 -11.99 -2.51
CA GLU A 168 16.63 -13.42 -2.48
C GLU A 168 17.71 -14.28 -1.81
N HIS A 169 18.97 -13.86 -1.88
CA HIS A 169 20.11 -14.59 -1.31
C HIS A 169 20.71 -13.94 -0.05
N LYS A 170 19.94 -13.11 0.66
CA LYS A 170 20.38 -12.39 1.87
C LYS A 170 20.92 -13.29 3.00
N GLU A 171 20.54 -14.57 3.05
CA GLU A 171 21.10 -15.50 4.04
C GLU A 171 22.62 -15.69 3.91
N GLN A 172 23.15 -15.55 2.69
CA GLN A 172 24.59 -15.59 2.42
C GLN A 172 25.33 -14.38 3.00
N TRP A 173 24.62 -13.27 3.28
CA TRP A 173 25.18 -12.04 3.81
C TRP A 173 25.48 -12.13 5.30
N ASN A 174 24.67 -12.93 6.02
CA ASN A 174 24.85 -13.17 7.45
C ASN A 174 26.19 -13.83 7.78
N GLN A 175 26.86 -14.44 6.78
CA GLN A 175 28.20 -15.00 6.93
C GLN A 175 29.32 -13.96 6.76
N HIS A 176 28.99 -12.75 6.32
CA HIS A 176 29.94 -11.79 5.78
C HIS A 176 29.83 -10.38 6.36
N PHE A 177 28.65 -9.98 6.79
CA PHE A 177 28.35 -8.70 7.42
C PHE A 177 27.80 -8.91 8.83
N THR A 178 27.91 -7.89 9.68
CA THR A 178 27.20 -7.90 10.97
C THR A 178 25.69 -7.78 10.73
N PRO A 179 24.84 -8.23 11.68
CA PRO A 179 23.39 -8.07 11.55
C PRO A 179 22.94 -6.63 11.28
N GLN A 180 23.63 -5.64 11.87
CA GLN A 180 23.37 -4.22 11.64
C GLN A 180 23.78 -3.77 10.22
N GLN A 181 24.88 -4.27 9.69
CA GLN A 181 25.31 -3.98 8.32
C GLN A 181 24.37 -4.62 7.30
N CYS A 182 23.93 -5.87 7.52
CA CYS A 182 22.91 -6.52 6.70
C CYS A 182 21.63 -5.67 6.68
N LEU A 183 21.13 -5.29 7.85
CA LEU A 183 19.90 -4.51 7.97
C LEU A 183 20.03 -3.12 7.31
N PHE A 184 21.19 -2.47 7.43
CA PHE A 184 21.44 -1.19 6.77
C PHE A 184 21.39 -1.31 5.24
N LEU A 185 22.01 -2.35 4.70
CA LEU A 185 22.02 -2.61 3.26
C LEU A 185 20.63 -3.03 2.77
N GLU A 186 19.92 -3.90 3.50
CA GLU A 186 18.53 -4.28 3.19
C GLU A 186 17.63 -3.03 3.09
N ALA A 187 17.72 -2.12 4.08
CA ALA A 187 16.95 -0.87 4.05
C ALA A 187 17.35 0.02 2.87
N THR A 188 18.66 0.19 2.65
CA THR A 188 19.17 1.01 1.54
C THR A 188 18.68 0.51 0.19
N PHE A 189 18.74 -0.79 -0.06
CA PHE A 189 18.25 -1.37 -1.31
C PHE A 189 16.75 -1.30 -1.44
N ALA A 190 16.00 -1.59 -0.37
CA ALA A 190 14.54 -1.48 -0.37
C ALA A 190 14.10 -0.06 -0.76
N LEU A 191 14.82 0.97 -0.29
CA LEU A 191 14.58 2.36 -0.70
C LEU A 191 14.89 2.59 -2.18
N MET A 192 16.04 2.10 -2.66
CA MET A 192 16.44 2.24 -4.06
C MET A 192 15.42 1.61 -5.03
N ILE A 193 14.86 0.45 -4.70
CA ILE A 193 13.84 -0.22 -5.53
C ILE A 193 12.40 0.19 -5.20
N LYS A 194 12.21 1.11 -4.24
CA LYS A 194 10.90 1.57 -3.74
C LYS A 194 10.02 0.44 -3.18
N ASN A 195 10.62 -0.53 -2.49
CA ASN A 195 9.91 -1.59 -1.80
C ASN A 195 9.50 -1.12 -0.39
N LEU A 196 8.36 -0.44 -0.31
CA LEU A 196 7.82 0.12 0.94
C LEU A 196 7.27 -0.95 1.87
N GLU A 197 6.76 -2.06 1.31
CA GLU A 197 6.27 -3.20 2.08
C GLU A 197 7.37 -3.77 2.98
N TRP A 198 8.60 -3.85 2.46
CA TRP A 198 9.76 -4.26 3.24
C TRP A 198 9.96 -3.37 4.48
N PHE A 199 9.80 -2.05 4.35
CA PHE A 199 9.95 -1.14 5.48
C PHE A 199 8.90 -1.36 6.56
N VAL A 200 7.64 -1.54 6.16
CA VAL A 200 6.54 -1.80 7.10
C VAL A 200 6.80 -3.08 7.89
N LEU A 201 7.22 -4.15 7.21
CA LEU A 201 7.46 -5.44 7.84
C LEU A 201 8.71 -5.47 8.72
N ASN A 202 9.68 -4.58 8.50
CA ASN A 202 11.00 -4.60 9.16
C ASN A 202 11.25 -3.41 10.08
N LEU A 203 10.22 -2.61 10.36
CA LEU A 203 10.32 -1.38 11.14
C LEU A 203 10.91 -1.57 12.54
N SER A 204 10.49 -2.64 13.22
CA SER A 204 10.99 -3.01 14.56
C SER A 204 12.45 -3.45 14.54
N ARG A 205 12.95 -3.94 13.40
CA ARG A 205 14.38 -4.30 13.24
C ARG A 205 15.23 -3.05 13.08
N LEU A 206 14.74 -2.02 12.38
CA LEU A 206 15.48 -0.78 12.11
C LEU A 206 15.95 -0.07 13.39
N THR A 207 15.21 -0.18 14.49
CA THR A 207 15.59 0.40 15.80
C THR A 207 16.87 -0.21 16.39
N THR A 208 17.34 -1.34 15.87
CA THR A 208 18.60 -1.99 16.30
C THR A 208 19.84 -1.40 15.61
N LEU A 209 19.67 -0.52 14.62
CA LEU A 209 20.76 0.20 13.98
C LEU A 209 21.35 1.24 14.93
N SER A 210 22.62 1.61 14.69
CA SER A 210 23.20 2.77 15.36
C SER A 210 22.40 4.04 15.02
N GLN A 211 22.39 5.02 15.93
CA GLN A 211 21.66 6.28 15.73
C GLN A 211 22.02 6.94 14.38
N ALA A 212 23.31 7.00 14.04
CA ALA A 212 23.77 7.56 12.77
C ALA A 212 23.23 6.80 11.55
N ASN A 213 23.21 5.46 11.58
CA ASN A 213 22.68 4.64 10.46
C ASN A 213 21.16 4.75 10.35
N LEU A 214 20.47 4.81 11.49
CA LEU A 214 19.03 4.99 11.53
C LEU A 214 18.64 6.36 10.96
N GLU A 215 19.30 7.44 11.41
CA GLU A 215 19.12 8.79 10.87
C GLU A 215 19.39 8.83 9.36
N THR A 216 20.43 8.14 8.89
CA THR A 216 20.82 8.08 7.48
C THR A 216 19.78 7.37 6.61
N ILE A 217 19.25 6.21 7.04
CA ILE A 217 18.17 5.50 6.32
C ILE A 217 16.87 6.30 6.31
N VAL A 218 16.57 6.92 7.43
CA VAL A 218 15.38 7.74 7.62
C VAL A 218 15.43 8.97 6.70
N LEU A 219 16.54 9.70 6.67
CA LEU A 219 16.72 10.88 5.83
C LEU A 219 16.69 10.51 4.34
N PHE A 220 17.18 9.32 3.98
CA PHE A 220 17.11 8.81 2.62
C PHE A 220 15.72 8.36 2.21
N ALA A 221 14.97 7.72 3.12
CA ALA A 221 13.55 7.49 2.94
C ALA A 221 12.83 8.83 2.73
N TRP A 222 13.13 9.84 3.54
CA TRP A 222 12.62 11.19 3.37
C TRP A 222 12.93 11.80 1.98
N GLY A 223 14.18 11.76 1.55
CA GLY A 223 14.61 12.31 0.25
C GLY A 223 13.96 11.62 -0.96
N LEU A 224 13.75 10.30 -0.89
CA LEU A 224 13.12 9.54 -1.97
C LEU A 224 11.59 9.65 -2.00
N LEU A 225 10.96 9.84 -0.83
CA LEU A 225 9.51 9.84 -0.73
C LEU A 225 8.92 11.22 -1.00
N PHE A 226 9.63 12.31 -0.65
CA PHE A 226 9.12 13.67 -0.88
C PHE A 226 9.45 14.30 -2.22
N SER A 227 10.24 13.62 -3.06
CA SER A 227 10.59 14.17 -4.36
C SER A 227 9.46 14.05 -5.39
N ASN A 228 8.49 13.13 -5.20
CA ASN A 228 7.20 13.11 -5.94
C ASN A 228 6.07 12.25 -5.30
N TYR A 229 6.25 11.69 -4.09
CA TYR A 229 5.37 10.65 -3.53
C TYR A 229 4.99 10.93 -2.06
N VAL A 230 4.30 12.06 -1.83
CA VAL A 230 3.76 12.44 -0.50
C VAL A 230 3.06 11.25 0.20
N PHE A 231 2.36 10.41 -0.56
CA PHE A 231 1.70 9.20 -0.05
C PHE A 231 2.65 8.18 0.60
N ASP A 232 3.73 7.84 -0.09
CA ASP A 232 4.66 6.81 0.37
C ASP A 232 5.45 7.30 1.59
N ALA A 233 5.69 8.61 1.66
CA ALA A 233 6.31 9.30 2.80
C ALA A 233 5.40 9.29 4.03
N VAL A 234 4.13 9.67 3.86
CA VAL A 234 3.17 9.73 4.95
C VAL A 234 2.83 8.34 5.46
N PHE A 235 2.68 7.35 4.59
CA PHE A 235 2.47 5.97 4.98
C PHE A 235 3.65 5.44 5.80
N LEU A 236 4.89 5.64 5.35
CA LEU A 236 6.08 5.23 6.10
C LEU A 236 6.16 5.92 7.47
N ILE A 237 5.88 7.22 7.54
CA ILE A 237 5.88 7.99 8.80
C ILE A 237 4.77 7.52 9.75
N GLN A 238 3.59 7.18 9.24
CA GLN A 238 2.50 6.63 10.05
C GLN A 238 2.83 5.22 10.58
N GLN A 239 3.46 4.37 9.77
CA GLN A 239 3.93 3.08 10.27
C GLN A 239 5.04 3.29 11.32
N LEU A 240 5.97 4.22 11.09
CA LEU A 240 7.00 4.60 12.07
C LEU A 240 6.39 5.13 13.38
N SER A 241 5.27 5.84 13.31
CA SER A 241 4.56 6.35 14.50
C SER A 241 3.89 5.27 15.35
N LYS A 242 3.62 4.09 14.77
CA LYS A 242 3.10 2.92 15.50
C LYS A 242 4.23 2.08 16.12
N ALA A 243 5.47 2.24 15.65
CA ALA A 243 6.65 1.71 16.33
C ALA A 243 7.05 2.63 17.49
N ASP A 244 7.58 1.99 18.54
CA ASP A 244 7.80 2.53 19.88
C ASP A 244 8.09 4.05 19.97
N SER A 245 7.12 4.77 20.55
CA SER A 245 7.10 6.24 20.72
C SER A 245 8.25 6.83 21.55
N GLN A 246 9.09 5.99 22.16
CA GLN A 246 10.25 6.41 22.95
C GLN A 246 11.52 6.68 22.12
N ASN A 247 11.51 6.38 20.82
CA ASN A 247 12.67 6.64 19.97
C ASN A 247 12.74 8.12 19.56
N LYS A 248 13.71 8.86 20.11
CA LYS A 248 13.95 10.29 19.85
C LYS A 248 14.06 10.63 18.35
N VAL A 249 14.56 9.70 17.54
CA VAL A 249 14.65 9.88 16.08
C VAL A 249 13.25 9.91 15.47
N ILE A 250 12.35 9.00 15.85
CA ILE A 250 10.96 8.97 15.36
C ILE A 250 10.22 10.26 15.77
N SER A 251 10.42 10.73 17.00
CA SER A 251 9.81 11.98 17.49
C SER A 251 10.31 13.21 16.70
N HIS A 252 11.61 13.26 16.39
CA HIS A 252 12.19 14.34 15.59
C HIS A 252 11.64 14.35 14.15
N LEU A 253 11.47 13.17 13.53
CA LEU A 253 10.86 13.06 12.20
C LEU A 253 9.40 13.47 12.18
N GLN A 254 8.64 13.14 13.23
CA GLN A 254 7.26 13.58 13.35
C GLN A 254 7.17 15.10 13.45
N GLU A 255 8.13 15.74 14.11
CA GLU A 255 8.21 17.19 14.26
C GLU A 255 8.64 17.87 12.96
N GLU A 256 9.70 17.40 12.29
CA GLU A 256 10.09 17.90 10.95
C GLU A 256 8.97 17.68 9.92
N TYR A 257 8.28 16.54 9.94
CA TYR A 257 7.12 16.29 9.07
C TYR A 257 6.01 17.28 9.36
N ARG A 258 5.65 17.51 10.64
CA ARG A 258 4.63 18.50 10.99
C ARG A 258 5.02 19.91 10.53
N GLN A 259 6.27 20.30 10.74
CA GLN A 259 6.79 21.62 10.37
C GLN A 259 6.93 21.83 8.85
N ARG A 260 7.16 20.78 8.07
CA ARG A 260 7.24 20.87 6.59
C ARG A 260 5.94 20.51 5.88
N LYS A 261 5.03 19.73 6.49
CA LYS A 261 3.65 19.49 6.01
C LYS A 261 2.89 20.81 5.88
N SER A 262 3.07 21.73 6.85
CA SER A 262 2.51 23.08 6.76
C SER A 262 3.08 23.91 5.62
N ASN A 263 4.30 23.58 5.13
CA ASN A 263 4.97 24.24 4.01
C ASN A 263 4.78 23.52 2.66
N LEU A 264 4.43 22.23 2.68
CA LEU A 264 4.11 21.45 1.49
C LEU A 264 2.76 21.92 0.96
N GLN A 265 2.78 22.54 -0.21
CA GLN A 265 1.59 22.85 -1.00
C GLN A 265 0.98 21.55 -1.57
N VAL A 266 0.62 20.58 -0.72
CA VAL A 266 -0.04 19.31 -1.12
C VAL A 266 -1.31 19.60 -1.93
N GLN A 267 -1.97 20.73 -1.64
CA GLN A 267 -3.11 21.26 -2.39
C GLN A 267 -2.83 21.50 -3.88
N GLN A 268 -1.59 21.80 -4.26
CA GLN A 268 -1.20 22.02 -5.66
C GLN A 268 -0.81 20.74 -6.40
N LEU A 269 -0.58 19.63 -5.69
CA LEU A 269 -0.09 18.39 -6.29
C LEU A 269 -1.20 17.52 -6.88
N TYR A 270 -2.40 17.51 -6.29
CA TYR A 270 -3.46 16.55 -6.64
C TYR A 270 -4.74 17.27 -7.09
N ARG A 271 -4.74 17.74 -8.34
CA ARG A 271 -5.87 18.45 -8.94
C ARG A 271 -6.88 17.50 -9.57
N ARG A 272 -6.48 16.36 -10.10
CA ARG A 272 -7.39 15.34 -10.68
C ARG A 272 -7.22 14.01 -9.95
N ILE A 273 -8.29 13.53 -9.34
CA ILE A 273 -8.31 12.33 -8.51
C ILE A 273 -9.29 11.33 -9.11
N LEU A 274 -8.81 10.11 -9.38
CA LEU A 274 -9.62 8.97 -9.79
C LEU A 274 -9.81 8.02 -8.62
N ILE A 275 -11.06 7.80 -8.20
CA ILE A 275 -11.42 6.82 -7.18
C ILE A 275 -12.00 5.60 -7.85
N ILE A 276 -11.49 4.41 -7.53
CA ILE A 276 -11.94 3.16 -8.13
C ILE A 276 -12.69 2.33 -7.10
N MET A 277 -14.02 2.27 -7.22
CA MET A 277 -14.95 1.57 -6.31
C MET A 277 -15.74 0.49 -7.06
N ASP A 278 -15.34 -0.75 -6.87
CA ASP A 278 -15.84 -1.93 -7.59
C ASP A 278 -16.94 -2.70 -6.84
N GLN A 279 -17.64 -2.03 -5.92
CA GLN A 279 -18.57 -2.69 -4.99
C GLN A 279 -19.97 -2.09 -5.02
N GLY A 280 -20.87 -2.72 -4.27
CA GLY A 280 -22.28 -2.39 -4.26
C GLY A 280 -22.63 -1.07 -3.55
N ILE A 281 -23.95 -0.85 -3.45
CA ILE A 281 -24.57 0.39 -2.95
C ILE A 281 -24.05 0.78 -1.56
N GLY A 282 -23.97 -0.17 -0.63
CA GLY A 282 -23.51 0.09 0.75
C GLY A 282 -22.06 0.59 0.79
N ASN A 283 -21.17 -0.04 0.03
CA ASN A 283 -19.77 0.38 -0.10
C ASN A 283 -19.64 1.78 -0.67
N MET A 284 -20.45 2.12 -1.68
CA MET A 284 -20.47 3.45 -2.26
C MET A 284 -20.90 4.52 -1.23
N VAL A 285 -21.96 4.26 -0.46
CA VAL A 285 -22.38 5.16 0.64
C VAL A 285 -21.26 5.30 1.67
N MET A 286 -20.60 4.21 2.06
CA MET A 286 -19.49 4.21 3.03
C MET A 286 -18.21 4.90 2.54
N LEU A 287 -18.04 5.09 1.22
CA LEU A 287 -16.94 5.84 0.61
C LEU A 287 -17.17 7.36 0.67
N THR A 288 -18.43 7.82 0.69
CA THR A 288 -18.74 9.25 0.64
C THR A 288 -18.11 10.12 1.75
N PRO A 289 -17.91 9.65 3.00
CA PRO A 289 -17.12 10.37 3.99
C PRO A 289 -15.69 10.70 3.52
N THR A 290 -15.05 9.76 2.84
CA THR A 290 -13.72 9.96 2.26
C THR A 290 -13.75 11.05 1.20
N ILE A 291 -14.72 11.01 0.28
CA ILE A 291 -14.85 12.04 -0.78
C ILE A 291 -15.05 13.43 -0.15
N ARG A 292 -15.88 13.56 0.89
CA ARG A 292 -16.06 14.82 1.63
C ARG A 292 -14.75 15.30 2.25
N ALA A 293 -14.01 14.42 2.90
CA ALA A 293 -12.75 14.78 3.54
C ALA A 293 -11.70 15.18 2.50
N LEU A 294 -11.59 14.46 1.39
CA LEU A 294 -10.73 14.83 0.27
C LEU A 294 -11.09 16.22 -0.26
N LYS A 295 -12.38 16.54 -0.42
CA LYS A 295 -12.81 17.86 -0.86
C LYS A 295 -12.52 18.97 0.14
N ARG A 296 -12.60 18.70 1.44
CA ARG A 296 -12.22 19.68 2.47
C ARG A 296 -10.71 19.93 2.49
N SER A 297 -9.89 18.88 2.33
CA SER A 297 -8.44 19.01 2.29
C SER A 297 -7.91 19.60 0.98
N LEU A 298 -8.56 19.28 -0.14
CA LEU A 298 -8.18 19.64 -1.51
C LEU A 298 -9.38 20.29 -2.23
N PRO A 299 -9.75 21.54 -1.91
CA PRO A 299 -10.97 22.19 -2.44
C PRO A 299 -11.04 22.21 -3.97
N ASP A 300 -9.91 22.56 -4.60
CA ASP A 300 -9.79 22.73 -6.06
C ASP A 300 -9.59 21.42 -6.84
N SER A 301 -9.61 20.27 -6.16
CA SER A 301 -9.49 18.98 -6.84
C SER A 301 -10.68 18.71 -7.77
N GLU A 302 -10.56 17.76 -8.68
CA GLU A 302 -11.63 17.23 -9.50
C GLU A 302 -11.65 15.74 -9.24
N ILE A 303 -12.75 15.25 -8.68
CA ILE A 303 -12.88 13.85 -8.28
C ILE A 303 -13.76 13.14 -9.30
N THR A 304 -13.20 12.13 -9.96
CA THR A 304 -13.92 11.20 -10.82
C THR A 304 -14.01 9.85 -10.12
N VAL A 305 -15.19 9.21 -10.11
CA VAL A 305 -15.38 7.88 -9.51
C VAL A 305 -15.68 6.86 -10.60
N LEU A 306 -14.77 5.89 -10.75
CA LEU A 306 -14.95 4.70 -11.56
C LEU A 306 -15.62 3.60 -10.72
N GLY A 307 -16.75 3.07 -11.16
CA GLY A 307 -17.46 2.02 -10.44
C GLY A 307 -18.56 1.32 -11.23
N ARG A 308 -19.43 0.56 -10.52
CA ARG A 308 -20.53 -0.19 -11.13
C ARG A 308 -21.88 0.49 -10.95
N GLN A 309 -22.75 0.33 -11.94
CA GLN A 309 -24.18 0.60 -11.77
C GLN A 309 -24.85 -0.55 -11.00
N PRO A 310 -25.89 -0.28 -10.20
CA PRO A 310 -26.51 1.03 -9.96
C PRO A 310 -25.80 1.89 -8.89
N ALA A 311 -24.75 1.38 -8.23
CA ALA A 311 -24.13 2.03 -7.07
C ALA A 311 -23.64 3.47 -7.35
N LEU A 312 -23.14 3.77 -8.55
CA LEU A 312 -22.74 5.12 -8.94
C LEU A 312 -23.86 6.18 -8.82
N GLN A 313 -25.13 5.79 -8.89
CA GLN A 313 -26.26 6.72 -8.74
C GLN A 313 -26.32 7.36 -7.35
N ILE A 314 -25.67 6.75 -6.33
CA ILE A 314 -25.56 7.34 -4.98
C ILE A 314 -24.84 8.70 -5.00
N LEU A 315 -24.00 8.94 -6.00
CA LEU A 315 -23.23 10.18 -6.16
C LEU A 315 -23.88 11.15 -7.17
N ALA A 316 -25.08 10.83 -7.68
CA ALA A 316 -25.72 11.61 -8.74
C ALA A 316 -25.92 13.08 -8.34
N GLY A 317 -25.45 14.00 -9.20
CA GLY A 317 -25.59 15.45 -9.00
C GLY A 317 -24.82 16.01 -7.80
N TRP A 318 -23.91 15.23 -7.20
CA TRP A 318 -23.15 15.68 -6.04
C TRP A 318 -21.97 16.55 -6.46
N ASP A 319 -21.96 17.81 -6.02
CA ASP A 319 -20.92 18.82 -6.31
C ASP A 319 -19.49 18.39 -5.95
N ALA A 320 -19.32 17.52 -4.96
CA ALA A 320 -18.02 16.99 -4.59
C ALA A 320 -17.40 16.06 -5.64
N VAL A 321 -18.22 15.53 -6.56
CA VAL A 321 -17.83 14.56 -7.59
C VAL A 321 -18.07 15.16 -8.97
N LYS A 322 -16.99 15.36 -9.74
CA LYS A 322 -17.06 15.91 -11.10
C LYS A 322 -17.76 14.97 -12.05
N ALA A 323 -17.43 13.68 -11.97
CA ALA A 323 -17.94 12.67 -12.89
C ALA A 323 -18.00 11.28 -12.24
N VAL A 324 -18.94 10.47 -12.70
CA VAL A 324 -19.03 9.04 -12.42
C VAL A 324 -18.92 8.28 -13.74
N VAL A 325 -18.10 7.23 -13.78
CA VAL A 325 -17.80 6.48 -15.00
C VAL A 325 -17.80 4.98 -14.73
N THR A 326 -18.14 4.17 -15.74
CA THR A 326 -18.14 2.69 -15.66
C THR A 326 -16.92 2.05 -16.33
N GLU A 327 -16.14 2.86 -17.05
CA GLU A 327 -14.89 2.46 -17.70
C GLU A 327 -13.81 3.52 -17.44
N PRO A 328 -12.51 3.15 -17.43
CA PRO A 328 -11.45 4.10 -17.17
C PRO A 328 -11.44 5.21 -18.23
N PRO A 329 -11.52 6.49 -17.83
CA PRO A 329 -11.60 7.59 -18.77
C PRO A 329 -10.25 7.81 -19.46
N ALA A 330 -10.24 8.42 -20.65
CA ALA A 330 -9.02 8.64 -21.43
C ALA A 330 -8.10 9.75 -20.87
N GLU A 331 -8.58 10.53 -19.91
CA GLU A 331 -7.85 11.64 -19.32
C GLU A 331 -6.77 11.19 -18.33
N HIS A 332 -5.79 12.05 -18.08
CA HIS A 332 -4.75 11.82 -17.08
C HIS A 332 -5.17 12.28 -15.68
N PHE A 333 -4.72 11.58 -14.64
CA PHE A 333 -4.98 11.92 -13.24
C PHE A 333 -3.67 12.09 -12.46
N ASP A 334 -3.72 12.89 -11.41
CA ASP A 334 -2.58 13.08 -10.50
C ASP A 334 -2.52 11.94 -9.47
N LEU A 335 -3.69 11.43 -9.06
CA LEU A 335 -3.85 10.35 -8.10
C LEU A 335 -4.97 9.42 -8.55
N GLY A 336 -4.69 8.13 -8.67
CA GLY A 336 -5.69 7.08 -8.72
C GLY A 336 -5.63 6.22 -7.46
N PHE A 337 -6.76 5.83 -6.89
CA PHE A 337 -6.73 4.79 -5.86
C PHE A 337 -7.84 3.75 -5.94
N PHE A 338 -7.41 2.50 -5.83
CA PHE A 338 -8.22 1.29 -5.76
C PHE A 338 -8.69 1.09 -4.33
N THR A 339 -10.01 1.14 -4.09
CA THR A 339 -10.57 0.91 -2.76
C THR A 339 -10.39 -0.53 -2.31
N ILE A 340 -10.55 -0.79 -1.01
CA ILE A 340 -10.62 -2.19 -0.55
C ILE A 340 -11.77 -2.89 -1.31
N TRP A 341 -11.51 -4.09 -1.81
CA TRP A 341 -12.41 -4.87 -2.68
C TRP A 341 -12.49 -4.49 -4.17
N SER A 342 -11.55 -3.70 -4.71
CA SER A 342 -11.53 -3.44 -6.16
C SER A 342 -10.64 -4.38 -6.96
N GLN A 343 -10.56 -5.66 -6.58
CA GLN A 343 -9.66 -6.61 -7.24
C GLN A 343 -10.04 -6.89 -8.69
N ASP A 344 -11.33 -7.01 -9.02
CA ASP A 344 -11.73 -7.28 -10.43
C ASP A 344 -11.34 -6.10 -11.32
N PHE A 345 -11.60 -4.87 -10.86
CA PHE A 345 -11.20 -3.66 -11.58
C PHE A 345 -9.67 -3.49 -11.61
N ALA A 346 -8.95 -3.86 -10.56
CA ALA A 346 -7.48 -3.86 -10.58
C ALA A 346 -6.92 -4.88 -11.59
N GLN A 347 -7.53 -6.07 -11.68
CA GLN A 347 -7.14 -7.08 -12.67
C GLN A 347 -7.50 -6.64 -14.09
N LYS A 348 -8.68 -6.07 -14.29
CA LYS A 348 -9.19 -5.68 -15.61
C LYS A 348 -8.56 -4.40 -16.16
N TYR A 349 -8.39 -3.39 -15.31
CA TYR A 349 -8.02 -2.03 -15.70
C TYR A 349 -6.70 -1.53 -15.09
N GLY A 350 -6.02 -2.35 -14.27
CA GLY A 350 -4.84 -1.93 -13.50
C GLY A 350 -3.72 -1.32 -14.33
N GLU A 351 -3.33 -1.96 -15.43
CA GLU A 351 -2.26 -1.44 -16.30
C GLU A 351 -2.66 -0.14 -17.01
N GLN A 352 -3.92 -0.03 -17.44
CA GLN A 352 -4.44 1.20 -18.03
C GLN A 352 -4.42 2.35 -17.01
N ILE A 353 -4.93 2.11 -15.80
CA ILE A 353 -4.98 3.12 -14.73
C ILE A 353 -3.56 3.53 -14.30
N LYS A 354 -2.61 2.59 -14.21
CA LYS A 354 -1.19 2.90 -13.95
C LYS A 354 -0.57 3.77 -15.05
N GLY A 355 -0.99 3.62 -16.30
CA GLY A 355 -0.56 4.49 -17.40
C GLY A 355 -1.21 5.88 -17.40
N GLN A 356 -2.40 6.01 -16.81
CA GLN A 356 -3.19 7.24 -16.81
C GLN A 356 -2.94 8.12 -15.58
N CYS A 357 -2.57 7.51 -14.45
CA CYS A 357 -2.38 8.20 -13.18
C CYS A 357 -0.89 8.39 -12.87
N ARG A 358 -0.48 9.61 -12.46
CA ARG A 358 0.89 9.88 -11.98
C ARG A 358 1.24 9.03 -10.76
N THR A 359 0.30 8.90 -9.82
CA THR A 359 0.41 8.06 -8.63
C THR A 359 -0.79 7.13 -8.56
N VAL A 360 -0.55 5.84 -8.33
CA VAL A 360 -1.61 4.85 -8.08
C VAL A 360 -1.41 4.24 -6.71
N TYR A 361 -2.45 4.27 -5.90
CA TYR A 361 -2.48 3.60 -4.60
C TYR A 361 -3.49 2.45 -4.62
N GLN A 362 -3.13 1.31 -4.04
CA GLN A 362 -4.05 0.20 -3.87
C GLN A 362 -4.27 -0.04 -2.38
N MET A 363 -5.48 0.27 -1.92
CA MET A 363 -5.84 0.10 -0.52
C MET A 363 -5.80 -1.39 -0.17
N GLN A 364 -5.06 -1.72 0.87
CA GLN A 364 -5.01 -3.07 1.42
C GLN A 364 -5.97 -3.17 2.60
N ILE A 365 -6.54 -4.36 2.79
CA ILE A 365 -7.31 -4.63 4.01
C ILE A 365 -6.28 -4.77 5.13
N GLY A 366 -6.19 -3.77 6.00
CA GLY A 366 -5.33 -3.82 7.16
C GLY A 366 -5.93 -4.73 8.25
N ASN A 367 -6.68 -4.12 9.16
CA ASN A 367 -7.30 -4.82 10.28
C ASN A 367 -8.76 -5.23 9.97
N PRO A 368 -9.11 -6.53 10.01
CA PRO A 368 -10.48 -7.00 9.77
C PRO A 368 -11.50 -6.56 10.83
N ASP A 369 -11.05 -6.07 11.98
CA ASP A 369 -11.90 -5.51 13.05
C ASP A 369 -12.18 -4.00 12.89
N VAL A 370 -11.65 -3.38 11.84
CA VAL A 370 -11.92 -1.97 11.49
C VAL A 370 -13.11 -1.89 10.52
N HIS A 371 -13.91 -0.85 10.67
CA HIS A 371 -15.08 -0.60 9.83
C HIS A 371 -14.67 -0.33 8.37
N GLU A 372 -15.45 -0.81 7.39
CA GLU A 372 -15.07 -0.65 5.95
C GLU A 372 -14.88 0.82 5.55
N SER A 373 -15.79 1.69 6.00
CA SER A 373 -15.64 3.13 5.79
C SER A 373 -14.33 3.71 6.34
N ASP A 374 -13.79 3.17 7.44
CA ASP A 374 -12.52 3.67 8.00
C ASP A 374 -11.32 3.24 7.16
N HIS A 375 -11.37 2.06 6.54
CA HIS A 375 -10.37 1.68 5.53
C HIS A 375 -10.38 2.65 4.37
N TYR A 376 -11.55 2.99 3.81
CA TYR A 376 -11.63 4.01 2.76
C TYR A 376 -11.15 5.39 3.25
N PHE A 377 -11.36 5.71 4.52
CA PHE A 377 -11.05 7.01 5.08
C PHE A 377 -9.56 7.24 5.32
N GLU A 378 -8.77 6.16 5.40
CA GLU A 378 -7.33 6.20 5.60
C GLU A 378 -6.63 7.09 4.56
N ILE A 379 -7.07 7.07 3.29
CA ILE A 379 -6.48 7.91 2.24
C ILE A 379 -6.63 9.41 2.53
N ALA A 380 -7.76 9.83 3.10
CA ALA A 380 -7.97 11.22 3.47
C ALA A 380 -7.07 11.62 4.64
N ARG A 381 -6.87 10.72 5.61
CA ARG A 381 -5.90 10.90 6.72
C ARG A 381 -4.47 11.01 6.20
N ILE A 382 -4.10 10.17 5.24
CA ILE A 382 -2.78 10.21 4.59
C ILE A 382 -2.59 11.53 3.84
N LEU A 383 -3.63 12.06 3.19
CA LEU A 383 -3.63 13.38 2.58
C LEU A 383 -3.74 14.54 3.57
N GLY A 384 -3.66 14.26 4.86
CA GLY A 384 -3.54 15.26 5.91
C GLY A 384 -4.86 15.78 6.46
N PHE A 385 -5.99 15.12 6.21
CA PHE A 385 -7.26 15.45 6.86
C PHE A 385 -7.19 15.12 8.36
N GLU A 386 -7.39 16.12 9.21
CA GLU A 386 -7.24 15.98 10.67
C GLU A 386 -8.57 16.02 11.44
N ASP A 387 -9.63 16.56 10.85
CA ASP A 387 -10.94 16.69 11.51
C ASP A 387 -11.65 15.33 11.75
N GLU A 388 -12.81 15.40 12.41
CA GLU A 388 -13.71 14.26 12.56
C GLU A 388 -14.22 13.76 11.19
N LYS A 389 -14.40 12.43 11.07
CA LYS A 389 -14.88 11.81 9.84
C LYS A 389 -16.26 12.39 9.47
N PRO A 390 -16.43 12.96 8.26
CA PRO A 390 -17.71 13.51 7.84
C PRO A 390 -18.81 12.43 7.81
N GLU A 391 -20.05 12.85 7.98
CA GLU A 391 -21.21 11.98 7.77
C GLU A 391 -21.25 11.44 6.32
N PRO A 392 -21.88 10.29 6.07
CA PRO A 392 -22.11 9.80 4.71
C PRO A 392 -23.11 10.66 3.93
N PHE A 393 -23.13 10.48 2.61
CA PHE A 393 -23.99 11.15 1.65
C PHE A 393 -24.80 10.13 0.85
N CYS A 394 -25.98 10.55 0.41
CA CYS A 394 -26.81 9.83 -0.54
C CYS A 394 -27.54 10.84 -1.42
N ALA A 395 -27.40 10.74 -2.74
CA ALA A 395 -28.13 11.57 -3.69
C ALA A 395 -29.64 11.36 -3.54
N THR A 396 -30.42 12.43 -3.78
CA THR A 396 -31.89 12.38 -3.72
C THR A 396 -32.49 13.01 -4.96
N GLN A 397 -33.56 12.41 -5.47
CA GLN A 397 -34.35 12.94 -6.57
C GLN A 397 -35.83 12.70 -6.27
N LYS A 398 -36.70 13.67 -6.56
CA LYS A 398 -38.13 13.55 -6.27
C LYS A 398 -38.72 12.24 -6.84
N ALA A 399 -39.28 11.42 -5.95
CA ALA A 399 -40.04 10.23 -6.31
C ALA A 399 -41.54 10.54 -6.39
N ASP A 400 -42.20 10.01 -7.41
CA ASP A 400 -43.65 10.09 -7.57
C ASP A 400 -44.34 8.94 -6.82
N VAL A 401 -44.44 9.10 -5.50
CA VAL A 401 -45.18 8.19 -4.62
C VAL A 401 -46.00 8.99 -3.61
N SER A 402 -47.25 8.60 -3.45
CA SER A 402 -48.14 9.15 -2.42
C SER A 402 -47.91 8.42 -1.10
N LEU A 403 -47.44 9.14 -0.09
CA LEU A 403 -47.26 8.65 1.27
C LEU A 403 -48.27 9.32 2.21
N PRO A 404 -48.85 8.60 3.18
CA PRO A 404 -49.86 9.16 4.08
C PRO A 404 -49.24 10.15 5.08
N ALA A 405 -49.79 11.36 5.15
CA ALA A 405 -49.28 12.42 6.04
C ALA A 405 -49.64 12.23 7.53
N ASN A 406 -50.68 11.44 7.84
CA ASN A 406 -51.25 11.31 9.19
C ASN A 406 -50.81 10.03 9.93
N LYS A 407 -49.82 9.30 9.41
CA LYS A 407 -49.31 8.07 10.01
C LYS A 407 -47.79 8.14 10.06
N LYS A 408 -47.20 7.50 11.07
CA LYS A 408 -45.77 7.20 11.03
C LYS A 408 -45.49 6.20 9.92
N ILE A 409 -44.49 6.47 9.08
CA ILE A 409 -44.15 5.67 7.90
C ILE A 409 -42.91 4.82 8.19
N VAL A 410 -43.03 3.51 7.93
CA VAL A 410 -41.93 2.55 8.06
C VAL A 410 -41.58 2.00 6.69
N ALA A 411 -40.35 2.22 6.25
CA ALA A 411 -39.79 1.56 5.08
C ALA A 411 -39.26 0.17 5.46
N LEU A 412 -39.65 -0.86 4.71
CA LEU A 412 -39.14 -2.22 4.83
C LEU A 412 -38.32 -2.58 3.60
N ALA A 413 -37.15 -3.19 3.82
CA ALA A 413 -36.30 -3.73 2.75
C ALA A 413 -35.78 -5.13 3.08
N ASP A 414 -36.31 -6.15 2.39
CA ASP A 414 -35.83 -7.53 2.46
C ASP A 414 -34.65 -7.80 1.50
N THR A 415 -34.08 -6.74 0.94
CA THR A 415 -33.06 -6.77 -0.12
C THR A 415 -31.80 -7.51 0.31
N THR A 416 -31.35 -8.44 -0.53
CA THR A 416 -30.04 -9.12 -0.42
C THR A 416 -29.55 -9.49 -1.82
N LEU A 417 -28.24 -9.59 -2.02
CA LEU A 417 -27.71 -10.22 -3.23
C LEU A 417 -28.10 -11.71 -3.26
N ASN A 418 -28.56 -12.21 -4.41
CA ASN A 418 -28.96 -13.61 -4.60
C ASN A 418 -27.84 -14.43 -5.26
N ASN A 419 -26.61 -14.28 -4.77
CA ASN A 419 -25.45 -15.03 -5.23
C ASN A 419 -24.52 -15.34 -4.05
N ASN A 420 -23.64 -16.34 -4.21
CA ASN A 420 -22.54 -16.62 -3.29
C ASN A 420 -22.92 -16.76 -1.79
N GLY A 421 -24.16 -17.15 -1.49
CA GLY A 421 -24.66 -17.31 -0.12
C GLY A 421 -25.11 -16.01 0.56
N TRP A 422 -25.20 -14.89 -0.15
CA TRP A 422 -25.63 -13.61 0.42
C TRP A 422 -27.14 -13.57 0.74
N GLU A 423 -27.94 -14.44 0.12
CA GLU A 423 -29.34 -14.66 0.46
C GLU A 423 -29.53 -15.09 1.92
N ARG A 424 -28.45 -15.59 2.56
CA ARG A 424 -28.42 -15.94 3.98
C ARG A 424 -28.60 -14.78 4.95
N LYS A 425 -28.51 -13.55 4.45
CA LYS A 425 -28.76 -12.33 5.23
C LYS A 425 -30.23 -11.94 5.25
N ARG A 426 -31.10 -12.64 4.52
CA ARG A 426 -32.52 -12.27 4.45
C ARG A 426 -33.25 -12.74 5.70
N TRP A 427 -33.85 -11.80 6.41
CA TRP A 427 -34.77 -12.12 7.49
C TRP A 427 -36.12 -12.59 6.91
N PRO A 428 -36.68 -13.73 7.34
CA PRO A 428 -37.80 -14.35 6.63
C PRO A 428 -39.18 -13.76 6.98
N TYR A 429 -39.29 -12.87 7.98
CA TYR A 429 -40.58 -12.50 8.57
C TYR A 429 -41.10 -11.08 8.22
N TYR A 430 -40.66 -10.50 7.10
CA TYR A 430 -41.04 -9.13 6.73
C TYR A 430 -42.56 -8.95 6.51
N SER A 431 -43.23 -9.94 5.91
CA SER A 431 -44.68 -9.83 5.68
C SER A 431 -45.46 -9.90 7.00
N GLN A 432 -45.06 -10.77 7.93
CA GLN A 432 -45.64 -10.81 9.28
C GLN A 432 -45.37 -9.51 10.05
N LEU A 433 -44.17 -8.95 9.91
CA LEU A 433 -43.84 -7.64 10.49
C LEU A 433 -44.74 -6.53 9.91
N ALA A 434 -44.97 -6.52 8.59
CA ALA A 434 -45.86 -5.54 7.97
C ALA A 434 -47.29 -5.61 8.51
N HIS A 435 -47.82 -6.82 8.73
CA HIS A 435 -49.13 -7.01 9.36
C HIS A 435 -49.17 -6.39 10.77
N GLU A 436 -48.14 -6.63 11.57
CA GLU A 436 -48.09 -6.13 12.95
C GLU A 436 -47.92 -4.61 13.01
N LEU A 437 -47.07 -4.03 12.15
CA LEU A 437 -46.89 -2.58 12.04
C LEU A 437 -48.19 -1.88 11.62
N ILE A 438 -48.92 -2.42 10.63
CA ILE A 438 -50.19 -1.84 10.18
C ILE A 438 -51.25 -1.91 11.28
N LYS A 439 -51.32 -3.02 12.03
CA LYS A 439 -52.20 -3.13 13.21
C LYS A 439 -51.88 -2.09 14.29
N GLN A 440 -50.61 -1.74 14.46
CA GLN A 440 -50.14 -0.69 15.38
C GLN A 440 -50.31 0.74 14.82
N GLY A 441 -50.90 0.88 13.63
CA GLY A 441 -51.23 2.18 13.04
C GLY A 441 -50.16 2.80 12.14
N TYR A 442 -49.04 2.10 11.91
CA TYR A 442 -48.02 2.55 10.96
C TYR A 442 -48.51 2.43 9.51
N ALA A 443 -47.93 3.24 8.63
CA ALA A 443 -47.96 3.02 7.19
C ALA A 443 -46.69 2.27 6.77
N VAL A 444 -46.83 1.21 5.99
CA VAL A 444 -45.70 0.38 5.56
C VAL A 444 -45.42 0.62 4.08
N VAL A 445 -44.16 0.91 3.77
CA VAL A 445 -43.64 1.09 2.40
C VAL A 445 -42.60 0.02 2.12
N LEU A 446 -42.71 -0.70 1.00
CA LEU A 446 -41.70 -1.68 0.60
C LEU A 446 -40.75 -1.05 -0.40
N ILE A 447 -39.45 -1.15 -0.13
CA ILE A 447 -38.40 -0.66 -1.03
C ILE A 447 -37.47 -1.81 -1.41
N GLY A 448 -37.03 -1.82 -2.66
CA GLY A 448 -36.22 -2.90 -3.24
C GLY A 448 -36.16 -2.81 -4.76
N GLY A 449 -35.28 -3.58 -5.38
CA GLY A 449 -35.07 -3.55 -6.81
C GLY A 449 -36.02 -4.46 -7.59
N GLU A 450 -35.71 -4.68 -8.86
CA GLU A 450 -36.43 -5.61 -9.73
C GLU A 450 -36.39 -7.05 -9.21
N GLU A 451 -35.30 -7.46 -8.55
CA GLU A 451 -35.17 -8.80 -7.96
C GLU A 451 -36.19 -9.03 -6.83
N GLU A 452 -36.39 -8.04 -5.96
CA GLU A 452 -37.42 -8.10 -4.93
C GLU A 452 -38.82 -8.08 -5.55
N ALA A 453 -39.04 -7.24 -6.56
CA ALA A 453 -40.32 -7.15 -7.26
C ALA A 453 -40.71 -8.49 -7.91
N ALA A 454 -39.77 -9.22 -8.52
CA ALA A 454 -40.04 -10.52 -9.14
C ALA A 454 -40.49 -11.61 -8.14
N ARG A 455 -40.04 -11.52 -6.88
CA ARG A 455 -40.43 -12.45 -5.81
C ARG A 455 -41.65 -12.01 -5.03
N PHE A 456 -42.08 -10.77 -5.19
CA PHE A 456 -43.20 -10.22 -4.45
C PHE A 456 -44.49 -11.00 -4.75
N ARG A 457 -45.26 -11.27 -3.69
CA ARG A 457 -46.50 -12.05 -3.73
C ARG A 457 -47.57 -11.27 -2.94
N PRO A 458 -48.38 -10.42 -3.61
CA PRO A 458 -49.29 -9.49 -2.93
C PRO A 458 -50.18 -10.14 -1.86
N GLU A 459 -50.61 -11.39 -2.08
CA GLU A 459 -51.44 -12.18 -1.18
C GLU A 459 -50.79 -12.50 0.17
N GLN A 460 -49.46 -12.41 0.28
CA GLN A 460 -48.73 -12.62 1.53
C GLN A 460 -48.63 -11.35 2.38
N TRP A 461 -49.03 -10.19 1.84
CA TRP A 461 -48.83 -8.89 2.46
C TRP A 461 -50.18 -8.21 2.77
N PRO A 462 -50.23 -7.31 3.76
CA PRO A 462 -51.42 -6.48 3.98
C PRO A 462 -51.73 -5.64 2.74
N SER A 463 -53.02 -5.52 2.40
CA SER A 463 -53.47 -4.77 1.21
C SER A 463 -53.11 -3.28 1.23
N GLU A 464 -52.91 -2.73 2.41
CA GLU A 464 -52.57 -1.32 2.68
C GLU A 464 -51.07 -1.03 2.52
N THR A 465 -50.27 -2.06 2.23
CA THR A 465 -48.82 -1.93 2.02
C THR A 465 -48.52 -1.15 0.73
N ILE A 466 -47.71 -0.11 0.84
CA ILE A 466 -47.32 0.73 -0.30
C ILE A 466 -46.14 0.06 -1.01
N ASN A 467 -46.41 -0.61 -2.13
CA ASN A 467 -45.40 -1.32 -2.90
C ASN A 467 -44.60 -0.39 -3.84
N CYS A 468 -43.32 -0.17 -3.52
CA CYS A 468 -42.37 0.58 -4.34
C CYS A 468 -41.28 -0.31 -4.98
N LEU A 469 -41.39 -1.65 -4.89
CA LEU A 469 -40.39 -2.58 -5.39
C LEU A 469 -40.19 -2.46 -6.91
N GLY A 470 -38.94 -2.29 -7.35
CA GLY A 470 -38.57 -2.20 -8.77
C GLY A 470 -39.10 -0.98 -9.52
N ARG A 471 -39.65 0.02 -8.80
CA ARG A 471 -40.33 1.18 -9.41
C ARG A 471 -39.48 2.45 -9.47
N PHE A 472 -38.42 2.52 -8.67
CA PHE A 472 -37.65 3.74 -8.44
C PHE A 472 -36.16 3.44 -8.50
N ASP A 473 -35.39 4.38 -9.06
CA ASP A 473 -33.93 4.34 -9.01
C ASP A 473 -33.40 4.67 -7.60
N LEU A 474 -32.07 4.68 -7.41
CA LEU A 474 -31.50 4.91 -6.07
C LEU A 474 -31.78 6.34 -5.55
N PRO A 475 -31.60 7.42 -6.33
CA PRO A 475 -31.94 8.77 -5.89
C PRO A 475 -33.43 8.95 -5.55
N GLN A 476 -34.33 8.32 -6.31
CA GLN A 476 -35.77 8.32 -6.00
C GLN A 476 -36.07 7.49 -4.74
N THR A 477 -35.45 6.32 -4.58
CA THR A 477 -35.57 5.52 -3.36
C THR A 477 -35.09 6.29 -2.13
N ALA A 478 -34.00 7.06 -2.25
CA ALA A 478 -33.52 7.94 -1.19
C ALA A 478 -34.53 9.05 -0.84
N ASP A 479 -35.25 9.58 -1.84
CA ASP A 479 -36.34 10.54 -1.61
C ASP A 479 -37.56 9.95 -0.90
N ILE A 480 -37.84 8.66 -1.11
CA ILE A 480 -38.85 7.92 -0.34
C ILE A 480 -38.36 7.73 1.09
N LEU A 481 -37.14 7.19 1.26
CA LEU A 481 -36.54 6.92 2.56
C LEU A 481 -36.53 8.15 3.47
N ARG A 482 -36.10 9.31 2.98
CA ARG A 482 -36.05 10.55 3.80
C ARG A 482 -37.42 11.06 4.25
N LYS A 483 -38.51 10.57 3.65
CA LYS A 483 -39.90 10.87 4.04
C LYS A 483 -40.45 9.84 5.04
N CYS A 484 -39.72 8.75 5.30
CA CYS A 484 -40.08 7.75 6.29
C CYS A 484 -39.56 8.16 7.67
N ASP A 485 -40.31 7.80 8.72
CA ASP A 485 -39.88 7.99 10.10
C ASP A 485 -38.87 6.90 10.51
N LEU A 486 -39.10 5.68 10.03
CA LEU A 486 -38.34 4.49 10.40
C LEU A 486 -37.96 3.69 9.14
N PHE A 487 -36.80 3.05 9.20
CA PHE A 487 -36.39 2.01 8.26
C PHE A 487 -36.11 0.70 9.02
N ILE A 488 -36.60 -0.43 8.51
CA ILE A 488 -36.28 -1.76 9.01
C ILE A 488 -35.85 -2.64 7.84
N GLY A 489 -34.62 -3.15 7.89
CA GLY A 489 -34.09 -3.95 6.78
C GLY A 489 -32.92 -4.83 7.17
N ASN A 490 -32.47 -5.65 6.22
CA ASN A 490 -31.27 -6.46 6.39
C ASN A 490 -30.02 -5.57 6.29
N ASP A 491 -28.88 -6.05 6.78
CA ASP A 491 -27.55 -5.53 6.44
C ASP A 491 -27.39 -5.44 4.91
N SER A 492 -27.67 -4.29 4.29
CA SER A 492 -27.79 -4.16 2.83
C SER A 492 -27.71 -2.69 2.40
N GLY A 493 -27.56 -2.43 1.10
CA GLY A 493 -27.46 -1.08 0.54
C GLY A 493 -28.52 -0.08 1.05
N PRO A 494 -29.83 -0.42 1.03
CA PRO A 494 -30.87 0.47 1.55
C PRO A 494 -30.71 0.85 3.03
N ALA A 495 -30.16 -0.03 3.87
CA ALA A 495 -29.89 0.30 5.27
C ALA A 495 -28.80 1.37 5.41
N HIS A 496 -27.75 1.33 4.58
CA HIS A 496 -26.75 2.39 4.52
C HIS A 496 -27.33 3.70 4.02
N MET A 497 -28.20 3.65 3.00
CA MET A 497 -28.89 4.84 2.48
C MET A 497 -29.77 5.50 3.55
N ALA A 498 -30.62 4.71 4.24
CA ALA A 498 -31.50 5.21 5.30
C ALA A 498 -30.72 5.88 6.43
N ALA A 499 -29.63 5.23 6.89
CA ALA A 499 -28.76 5.78 7.92
C ALA A 499 -28.09 7.09 7.49
N ALA A 500 -27.63 7.18 6.23
CA ALA A 500 -27.01 8.39 5.68
C ALA A 500 -27.98 9.56 5.52
N LEU A 501 -29.27 9.26 5.30
CA LEU A 501 -30.35 10.26 5.24
C LEU A 501 -30.85 10.68 6.63
N GLY A 502 -30.30 10.11 7.71
CA GLY A 502 -30.69 10.40 9.09
C GLY A 502 -32.00 9.75 9.53
N VAL A 503 -32.53 8.80 8.75
CA VAL A 503 -33.71 8.01 9.08
C VAL A 503 -33.36 7.09 10.25
N GLU A 504 -34.28 6.96 11.21
CA GLU A 504 -34.10 6.04 12.32
C GLU A 504 -34.13 4.59 11.80
N THR A 505 -32.99 3.92 11.88
CA THR A 505 -32.65 2.75 11.09
C THR A 505 -32.44 1.55 12.01
N TYR A 506 -33.28 0.54 11.85
CA TYR A 506 -33.17 -0.76 12.49
C TYR A 506 -32.64 -1.76 11.46
N VAL A 507 -31.46 -2.31 11.72
CA VAL A 507 -30.79 -3.20 10.78
C VAL A 507 -30.61 -4.59 11.39
N ILE A 508 -31.12 -5.61 10.68
CA ILE A 508 -31.07 -7.00 11.10
C ILE A 508 -29.77 -7.62 10.59
N PHE A 509 -28.94 -8.06 11.54
CA PHE A 509 -27.69 -8.75 11.29
C PHE A 509 -27.78 -10.20 11.77
N GLY A 510 -27.19 -11.10 10.98
CA GLY A 510 -26.95 -12.47 11.36
C GLY A 510 -25.53 -12.86 11.00
N PRO A 511 -25.30 -13.39 9.79
CA PRO A 511 -24.04 -14.07 9.45
C PRO A 511 -22.85 -13.11 9.23
N THR A 512 -23.09 -11.81 9.03
CA THR A 512 -22.07 -10.79 8.76
C THR A 512 -21.57 -10.08 10.01
N ARG A 513 -20.36 -9.52 9.92
CA ARG A 513 -19.71 -8.82 11.03
C ARG A 513 -20.29 -7.41 11.22
N VAL A 514 -20.97 -7.17 12.36
CA VAL A 514 -21.55 -5.86 12.70
C VAL A 514 -20.48 -4.75 12.75
N LYS A 515 -19.36 -4.99 13.45
CA LYS A 515 -18.28 -4.00 13.59
C LYS A 515 -17.72 -3.51 12.24
N LYS A 516 -17.79 -4.36 11.22
CA LYS A 516 -17.23 -4.10 9.90
C LYS A 516 -18.19 -3.32 8.99
N ASN A 517 -19.47 -3.68 9.00
CA ASN A 517 -20.44 -3.27 7.97
C ASN A 517 -21.64 -2.47 8.51
N LYS A 518 -21.64 -2.07 9.79
CA LYS A 518 -22.79 -1.33 10.36
C LYS A 518 -23.08 -0.05 9.54
N PRO A 519 -24.33 0.23 9.15
CA PRO A 519 -24.69 1.52 8.58
C PRO A 519 -24.20 2.70 9.44
N LEU A 520 -23.60 3.69 8.78
CA LEU A 520 -23.13 4.90 9.43
C LEU A 520 -24.28 5.90 9.56
N GLY A 521 -24.65 6.23 10.79
CA GLY A 521 -25.68 7.21 11.09
C GLY A 521 -25.94 7.32 12.59
N LYS A 522 -26.47 8.46 13.02
CA LYS A 522 -26.69 8.78 14.44
C LYS A 522 -27.77 7.93 15.10
N LYS A 523 -28.73 7.44 14.33
CA LYS A 523 -29.91 6.69 14.80
C LYS A 523 -29.94 5.28 14.21
N VAL A 524 -28.89 4.50 14.44
CA VAL A 524 -28.77 3.12 13.91
C VAL A 524 -28.76 2.09 15.05
N THR A 525 -29.84 1.31 15.10
CA THR A 525 -30.02 0.19 16.04
C THR A 525 -29.78 -1.13 15.32
N VAL A 526 -28.90 -1.97 15.89
CA VAL A 526 -28.60 -3.30 15.33
C VAL A 526 -29.44 -4.34 16.06
N ILE A 527 -30.15 -5.16 15.30
CA ILE A 527 -30.88 -6.33 15.79
C ILE A 527 -30.07 -7.56 15.41
N ASN A 528 -29.61 -8.31 16.41
CA ASN A 528 -28.81 -9.51 16.19
C ASN A 528 -29.07 -10.51 17.32
N LYS A 529 -29.22 -11.78 16.98
CA LYS A 529 -29.42 -12.87 17.97
C LYS A 529 -28.14 -13.19 18.76
N ASN A 530 -26.98 -12.74 18.30
CA ASN A 530 -25.66 -12.97 18.90
C ASN A 530 -25.37 -14.45 19.20
N LEU A 531 -25.81 -15.34 18.30
CA LEU A 531 -25.55 -16.77 18.45
C LEU A 531 -24.04 -17.04 18.41
N PRO A 532 -23.50 -18.03 19.16
CA PRO A 532 -22.07 -18.36 19.14
C PRO A 532 -21.52 -18.72 17.76
N CYS A 533 -22.39 -19.12 16.83
CA CYS A 533 -22.05 -19.42 15.46
C CYS A 533 -21.94 -18.21 14.51
N SER A 534 -22.27 -17.02 15.00
CA SER A 534 -22.42 -15.79 14.22
C SER A 534 -21.54 -14.69 14.81
N PRO A 535 -20.81 -13.92 14.00
CA PRO A 535 -20.77 -13.92 12.54
C PRO A 535 -19.96 -15.09 11.98
N CYS A 536 -20.42 -15.67 10.85
CA CYS A 536 -19.70 -16.72 10.13
C CYS A 536 -19.08 -16.25 8.80
N GLN A 537 -19.25 -14.98 8.44
CA GLN A 537 -18.59 -14.35 7.29
C GLN A 537 -17.06 -14.55 7.37
N TYR A 538 -16.48 -15.05 6.27
CA TYR A 538 -15.06 -15.43 6.14
C TYR A 538 -14.61 -16.62 7.00
N THR A 539 -15.54 -17.53 7.32
CA THR A 539 -15.22 -18.81 7.96
C THR A 539 -15.73 -19.96 7.08
N GLU A 540 -15.16 -21.16 7.24
CA GLU A 540 -15.66 -22.36 6.54
C GLU A 540 -17.16 -22.59 6.77
N ARG A 541 -17.65 -22.20 7.95
CA ARG A 541 -19.07 -22.30 8.31
C ARG A 541 -19.99 -21.54 7.37
N TRP A 542 -19.54 -20.44 6.75
CA TRP A 542 -20.32 -19.70 5.76
C TRP A 542 -20.86 -20.67 4.71
N ASN A 543 -20.00 -21.51 4.13
CA ASN A 543 -20.34 -22.37 3.00
C ASN A 543 -21.26 -23.54 3.36
N VAL A 544 -21.21 -24.04 4.60
CA VAL A 544 -21.95 -25.24 5.03
C VAL A 544 -23.21 -24.94 5.85
N CYS A 545 -23.49 -23.67 6.18
CA CYS A 545 -24.66 -23.32 6.98
C CYS A 545 -25.96 -23.45 6.17
N GLN A 546 -26.86 -24.33 6.62
CA GLN A 546 -28.15 -24.58 5.96
C GLN A 546 -29.36 -23.91 6.64
N ASN A 547 -29.30 -23.70 7.96
CA ASN A 547 -30.48 -23.30 8.74
C ASN A 547 -30.50 -21.83 9.16
N TRP A 548 -29.46 -21.03 8.85
CA TRP A 548 -29.40 -19.58 9.08
C TRP A 548 -30.10 -19.08 10.36
N ARG A 549 -29.89 -19.82 11.47
CA ARG A 549 -30.58 -19.60 12.74
C ARG A 549 -30.39 -18.19 13.28
N CYS A 550 -29.24 -17.58 12.98
CA CYS A 550 -28.95 -16.20 13.34
C CYS A 550 -29.92 -15.19 12.72
N MET A 551 -30.57 -15.53 11.60
CA MET A 551 -31.67 -14.75 11.02
C MET A 551 -33.03 -15.30 11.46
N SER A 552 -33.28 -16.60 11.33
CA SER A 552 -34.62 -17.16 11.55
C SER A 552 -35.06 -17.22 13.01
N GLU A 553 -34.15 -17.16 13.98
CA GLU A 553 -34.52 -17.12 15.41
C GLU A 553 -34.84 -15.69 15.90
N ILE A 554 -34.63 -14.66 15.07
CA ILE A 554 -35.07 -13.30 15.37
C ILE A 554 -36.57 -13.23 15.06
N THR A 555 -37.40 -13.05 16.08
CA THR A 555 -38.86 -13.03 15.96
C THR A 555 -39.41 -11.63 15.63
N VAL A 556 -40.62 -11.56 15.08
CA VAL A 556 -41.31 -10.28 14.83
C VAL A 556 -41.47 -9.47 16.11
N ASN A 557 -41.80 -10.14 17.23
CA ASN A 557 -41.95 -9.49 18.53
C ASN A 557 -40.64 -8.90 19.05
N GLU A 558 -39.50 -9.56 18.82
CA GLU A 558 -38.19 -8.98 19.15
C GLU A 558 -37.95 -7.71 18.34
N VAL A 559 -38.24 -7.73 17.03
CA VAL A 559 -38.08 -6.54 16.17
C VAL A 559 -39.00 -5.39 16.62
N ILE A 560 -40.29 -5.65 16.81
CA ILE A 560 -41.26 -4.65 17.31
C ILE A 560 -40.85 -4.13 18.69
N GLY A 561 -40.39 -5.00 19.58
CA GLY A 561 -39.92 -4.64 20.91
C GLY A 561 -38.80 -3.60 20.87
N THR A 562 -37.88 -3.68 19.90
CA THR A 562 -36.81 -2.68 19.74
C THR A 562 -37.31 -1.28 19.34
N LEU A 563 -38.51 -1.17 18.75
CA LEU A 563 -39.11 0.12 18.39
C LEU A 563 -39.63 0.91 19.61
N SER A 564 -39.85 0.21 20.74
CA SER A 564 -40.46 0.78 21.95
C SER A 564 -39.48 1.34 22.99
N HIS A 565 -38.17 1.28 22.73
CA HIS A 565 -37.16 1.76 23.66
C HIS A 565 -36.83 3.24 23.44
N ASP A 566 -37.45 4.07 24.28
CA ASP A 566 -37.06 5.45 24.54
C ASP A 566 -35.60 5.55 25.03
N THR A 567 -34.96 6.66 24.67
CA THR A 567 -33.54 6.90 24.41
C THR A 567 -32.58 6.96 25.61
N ASN A 568 -32.84 6.29 26.74
CA ASN A 568 -32.05 6.47 27.97
C ASN A 568 -31.52 5.21 28.68
N LYS A 569 -31.32 4.09 27.97
CA LYS A 569 -30.65 2.90 28.54
C LYS A 569 -29.30 2.64 27.87
N PRO A 570 -28.18 2.54 28.62
CA PRO A 570 -26.90 2.16 28.02
C PRO A 570 -27.01 0.76 27.38
N PRO A 571 -26.22 0.48 26.34
CA PRO A 571 -26.19 -0.83 25.72
C PRO A 571 -25.95 -1.90 26.79
N LEU A 572 -26.70 -3.00 26.72
CA LEU A 572 -26.49 -4.16 27.57
C LEU A 572 -24.99 -4.50 27.58
N PRO A 573 -24.34 -4.61 28.75
CA PRO A 573 -22.93 -4.90 28.81
C PRO A 573 -22.67 -6.22 28.08
N LEU A 574 -21.65 -6.21 27.23
CA LEU A 574 -21.08 -7.45 26.67
C LEU A 574 -20.81 -8.38 27.86
N SER A 575 -21.60 -9.43 28.01
CA SER A 575 -21.34 -10.45 29.02
C SER A 575 -20.09 -11.19 28.60
N ILE A 576 -18.95 -10.74 29.13
CA ILE A 576 -17.74 -11.56 29.18
C ILE A 576 -18.14 -12.76 30.02
N TYR A 577 -18.13 -13.94 29.40
CA TYR A 577 -18.30 -15.22 30.07
C TYR A 577 -17.44 -15.27 31.33
N ALA A 578 -18.07 -15.19 32.50
CA ALA A 578 -17.52 -15.82 33.69
C ALA A 578 -17.81 -17.32 33.54
N PRO A 579 -16.79 -18.21 33.51
CA PRO A 579 -17.05 -19.64 33.55
C PRO A 579 -17.55 -19.98 34.95
N SER A 580 -18.83 -20.31 35.06
CA SER A 580 -19.31 -21.19 36.13
C SER A 580 -18.76 -22.57 35.86
N ASP A 581 -17.55 -22.85 36.31
CA ASP A 581 -17.11 -24.15 36.82
C ASP A 581 -15.61 -24.12 37.15
N GLY A 582 -15.28 -24.45 38.40
CA GLY A 582 -13.94 -24.45 38.96
C GLY A 582 -13.04 -25.56 38.42
N ARG A 583 -12.69 -25.53 37.13
CA ARG A 583 -11.59 -26.32 36.57
C ARG A 583 -10.55 -25.39 35.95
N LYS A 584 -9.36 -25.36 36.57
CA LYS A 584 -8.17 -24.70 36.01
C LYS A 584 -7.90 -25.27 34.62
N ALA A 585 -8.15 -24.50 33.57
CA ALA A 585 -7.67 -24.80 32.23
C ALA A 585 -6.20 -24.34 32.12
N ALA A 586 -5.35 -25.25 31.67
CA ALA A 586 -3.93 -25.01 31.44
C ALA A 586 -3.72 -23.87 30.44
N VAL A 587 -2.70 -23.04 30.70
CA VAL A 587 -2.24 -21.97 29.82
C VAL A 587 -1.66 -22.62 28.56
N GLY A 588 -2.48 -22.76 27.52
CA GLY A 588 -2.03 -23.05 26.17
C GLY A 588 -1.50 -21.78 25.52
N THR A 589 -0.39 -21.90 24.78
CA THR A 589 0.25 -20.83 24.02
C THR A 589 -0.73 -20.13 23.06
N PRO A 590 -0.58 -18.80 22.83
CA PRO A 590 -1.38 -18.09 21.83
C PRO A 590 -1.11 -18.67 20.43
N PRO A 591 -2.15 -18.79 19.57
CA PRO A 591 -1.96 -19.24 18.18
C PRO A 591 -1.07 -18.25 17.41
N THR A 592 -0.30 -18.78 16.48
CA THR A 592 0.63 -17.99 15.67
C THR A 592 -0.01 -17.58 14.35
N LEU A 593 0.53 -16.55 13.70
CA LEU A 593 0.05 -15.99 12.42
C LEU A 593 -0.08 -17.02 11.27
N ALA A 594 0.53 -18.21 11.40
CA ALA A 594 0.43 -19.30 10.43
C ALA A 594 -0.92 -20.06 10.49
N ASP A 595 -1.73 -19.87 11.52
CA ASP A 595 -3.02 -20.57 11.68
C ASP A 595 -4.18 -19.87 10.94
N TYR A 596 -3.92 -18.74 10.26
CA TYR A 596 -4.96 -17.86 9.72
C TYR A 596 -5.08 -17.79 8.18
N TYR A 597 -4.21 -18.45 7.42
CA TYR A 597 -4.31 -18.50 5.95
C TYR A 597 -3.79 -19.84 5.40
N PRO A 598 -4.56 -20.57 4.56
CA PRO A 598 -4.03 -21.68 3.76
C PRO A 598 -3.11 -21.20 2.63
#